data_AF-A0A7Y7QXU3-F1
#
_entry.id   AF-A0A7Y7QXU3-F1
#
_cell.length_a   1.000
_cell.length_b   1.000
_cell.length_c   1.000
_cell.angle_alpha   90.00
_cell.angle_beta   90.00
_cell.angle_gamma   90.00
#
_symmetry.space_group_name_H-M   'P 1'
#
loop_
_entity.id
_entity.type
_entity.pdbx_description
1 polymer ?
#
loop_
_entity_poly.entity_id
_entity_poly.type
_entity_poly.pdbx_seq_one_letter_code
_entity_poly.pdbx_strand_id
1 'polypeptide(L)' 'MADLKLPRLPDRTPVKLTISIAPDLHLALADYAAIYQQAYGDEQAIADLVPHMLAAFLASDRGFAKARDGLERRK' A
#
# COMPACT_ATOMS: atom_id res chain seq x y z
N MET A 1 -21.82 25.82 21.25
CA MET A 1 -21.40 24.44 20.96
C MET A 1 -20.09 24.53 20.20
N ALA A 2 -19.02 23.94 20.72
CA ALA A 2 -17.67 24.17 20.22
C ALA A 2 -17.49 23.56 18.82
N ASP A 3 -17.23 24.42 17.84
CA ASP A 3 -16.85 24.07 16.48
C ASP A 3 -15.41 23.53 16.50
N LEU A 4 -15.29 22.20 16.51
CA LEU A 4 -13.99 21.50 16.49
C LEU A 4 -13.35 21.70 15.11
N LYS A 5 -12.28 22.51 15.07
CA LYS A 5 -11.43 22.74 13.88
C LYS A 5 -10.72 21.48 13.36
N LEU A 6 -10.75 20.38 14.11
CA LEU A 6 -10.24 19.10 13.66
C LEU A 6 -11.43 18.26 13.16
N PRO A 7 -11.62 18.14 11.83
CA PRO A 7 -12.61 17.21 11.31
C PRO A 7 -12.26 15.80 11.77
N ARG A 8 -13.28 14.93 11.84
CA ARG A 8 -13.14 13.52 12.21
C ARG A 8 -11.96 12.92 11.42
N LEU A 9 -10.99 12.37 12.14
CA LEU A 9 -9.83 11.73 11.52
C LEU A 9 -10.32 10.68 10.51
N PRO A 10 -9.64 10.55 9.34
CA PRO A 10 -10.00 9.54 8.36
C PRO A 10 -9.99 8.17 9.03
N ASP A 11 -10.89 7.28 8.62
CA ASP A 11 -10.94 5.93 9.15
C ASP A 11 -9.59 5.24 8.87
N ARG A 12 -8.85 4.94 9.94
CA ARG A 12 -7.53 4.29 9.88
C ARG A 12 -7.64 2.80 10.13
N THR A 13 -8.84 2.23 10.07
CA THR A 13 -9.03 0.81 10.36
C THR A 13 -8.35 0.01 9.25
N PRO A 14 -7.32 -0.81 9.57
CA PRO A 14 -6.64 -1.60 8.57
C PRO A 14 -7.62 -2.63 8.01
N VAL A 15 -7.77 -2.66 6.69
CA VAL A 15 -8.56 -3.67 5.99
C VAL A 15 -7.67 -4.87 5.72
N LYS A 16 -7.99 -6.02 6.32
CA LYS A 16 -7.31 -7.28 6.01
C LYS A 16 -7.78 -7.79 4.65
N LEU A 17 -6.83 -7.99 3.74
CA LEU A 17 -7.07 -8.56 2.41
C LEU A 17 -6.34 -9.89 2.29
N THR A 18 -7.07 -10.98 2.10
CA THR A 18 -6.49 -12.29 1.77
C THR A 18 -6.42 -12.43 0.26
N ILE A 19 -5.21 -12.59 -0.29
CA ILE A 19 -4.98 -12.77 -1.72
C ILE A 19 -4.27 -14.10 -2.01
N SER A 20 -4.55 -14.68 -3.17
CA SER A 20 -3.75 -15.79 -3.71
C SER A 20 -2.79 -15.22 -4.74
N ILE A 21 -1.50 -15.49 -4.55
CA ILE A 21 -0.44 -15.07 -5.48
C ILE A 21 0.16 -16.27 -6.19
N ALA A 22 0.66 -16.05 -7.41
CA ALA A 22 1.40 -17.07 -8.15
C ALA A 22 2.70 -17.43 -7.40
N PRO A 23 3.19 -18.68 -7.52
CA PRO A 23 4.43 -19.11 -6.87
C PRO A 23 5.64 -18.28 -7.30
N ASP A 24 5.69 -17.87 -8.57
CA ASP A 24 6.75 -17.00 -9.11
C ASP A 24 6.80 -15.63 -8.41
N LEU A 25 5.63 -15.01 -8.19
CA LEU A 25 5.54 -13.76 -7.44
C LEU A 25 5.93 -13.93 -5.97
N HIS A 26 5.59 -15.05 -5.34
CA HIS A 26 6.02 -15.33 -3.98
C HIS A 26 7.55 -15.41 -3.87
N LEU A 27 8.21 -16.08 -4.82
CA LEU A 27 9.68 -16.15 -4.87
C LEU A 27 10.29 -14.76 -5.05
N ALA A 28 9.79 -13.98 -6.00
CA ALA A 28 10.25 -12.62 -6.25
C ALA A 28 10.09 -11.71 -5.00
N LEU A 29 9.00 -11.86 -4.24
CA LEU A 29 8.78 -11.12 -3.00
C LEU A 29 9.75 -11.57 -1.89
N ALA A 30 10.08 -12.85 -1.81
CA ALA A 30 11.07 -13.36 -0.86
C ALA A 30 12.47 -12.85 -1.18
N ASP A 31 12.87 -12.87 -2.45
CA ASP A 31 14.15 -12.28 -2.90
C ASP A 31 14.21 -10.78 -2.60
N TYR A 32 13.10 -10.05 -2.84
CA TYR A 32 13.02 -8.63 -2.52
C TYR A 32 13.19 -8.37 -1.02
N ALA A 33 12.57 -9.17 -0.15
CA ALA A 33 12.73 -9.05 1.30
C ALA A 33 14.17 -9.30 1.75
N ALA A 34 14.85 -10.30 1.16
CA ALA A 34 16.25 -10.58 1.44
C ALA A 34 17.17 -9.40 1.01
N ILE A 35 16.92 -8.83 -0.17
CA ILE A 35 17.66 -7.65 -0.66
C ILE A 35 17.38 -6.43 0.24
N TYR A 36 16.13 -6.23 0.67
CA TYR A 36 15.75 -5.15 1.57
C TYR A 36 16.51 -5.25 2.89
N GLN A 37 16.56 -6.45 3.49
CA GLN A 37 17.34 -6.69 4.71
C GLN A 37 18.84 -6.40 4.49
N GLN A 38 19.41 -6.82 3.36
CA GLN A 38 20.82 -6.51 3.05
C GLN A 38 21.08 -5.01 2.89
N ALA A 39 20.13 -4.26 2.32
CA ALA A 39 20.27 -2.83 2.07
C ALA A 39 20.09 -1.99 3.33
N TYR A 40 19.15 -2.36 4.21
CA TYR A 40 18.75 -1.54 5.36
C TYR A 40 19.10 -2.16 6.72
N GLY A 41 19.59 -3.40 6.74
CA GLY A 41 19.94 -4.14 7.96
C GLY A 41 18.72 -4.61 8.77
N ASP A 42 17.52 -4.46 8.23
CA ASP A 42 16.26 -4.69 8.94
C ASP A 42 15.41 -5.73 8.21
N GLU A 43 15.09 -6.82 8.93
CA GLU A 43 14.27 -7.90 8.41
C GLU A 43 12.79 -7.53 8.54
N GLN A 44 12.13 -7.41 7.39
CA GLN A 44 10.70 -7.13 7.31
C GLN A 44 9.98 -8.30 6.67
N ALA A 45 8.84 -8.69 7.25
CA ALA A 45 8.03 -9.75 6.66
C ALA A 45 7.45 -9.28 5.32
N ILE A 46 7.31 -10.20 4.37
CA ILE A 46 6.67 -9.92 3.07
C ILE A 46 5.28 -9.27 3.27
N ALA A 47 4.54 -9.71 4.29
CA ALA A 47 3.23 -9.18 4.63
C ALA A 47 3.24 -7.70 5.03
N ASP A 48 4.33 -7.20 5.59
CA ASP A 48 4.52 -5.79 5.93
C ASP A 48 5.02 -4.98 4.73
N LEU A 49 5.90 -5.57 3.91
CA LEU A 49 6.43 -4.93 2.70
C LEU A 49 5.37 -4.77 1.60
N VAL A 50 4.51 -5.77 1.39
CA VAL A 50 3.51 -5.79 0.29
C VAL A 50 2.59 -4.56 0.31
N PRO A 51 1.97 -4.15 1.44
CA PRO A 51 1.18 -2.92 1.51
C PRO A 51 1.96 -1.67 1.07
N HIS A 52 3.22 -1.55 1.48
CA HIS A 52 4.07 -0.42 1.11
C HIS A 52 4.44 -0.44 -0.38
N MET A 53 4.76 -1.62 -0.93
CA MET A 53 5.03 -1.80 -2.37
C MET A 53 3.79 -1.45 -3.22
N LEU A 54 2.60 -1.90 -2.81
CA LEU A 54 1.34 -1.59 -3.48
C LEU A 54 1.02 -0.09 -3.42
N ALA A 55 1.20 0.54 -2.26
CA ALA A 55 0.99 1.97 -2.11
C ALA A 55 1.94 2.78 -3.03
N ALA A 56 3.23 2.41 -3.06
CA ALA A 56 4.22 3.05 -3.92
C ALA A 56 3.91 2.86 -5.41
N PHE A 57 3.46 1.66 -5.80
CA PHE A 57 3.03 1.35 -7.16
C PHE A 57 1.84 2.23 -7.58
N LEU A 58 0.78 2.26 -6.77
CA LEU A 58 -0.41 3.08 -7.05
C LEU A 58 -0.10 4.58 -7.09
N ALA A 59 0.82 5.05 -6.24
CA ALA A 59 1.25 6.44 -6.23
C ALA A 59 2.09 6.82 -7.47
N SER A 60 2.85 5.86 -8.01
CA SER A 60 3.69 6.07 -9.19
C SER A 60 2.92 5.99 -10.52
N ASP A 61 1.77 5.32 -10.53
CA ASP A 61 0.91 5.20 -11.71
C ASP A 61 0.08 6.48 -11.95
N ARG A 62 0.57 7.35 -12.84
CA ARG A 62 -0.13 8.57 -13.25
C ARG A 62 -1.44 8.29 -14.01
N GLY A 63 -1.52 7.17 -14.72
CA GLY A 63 -2.72 6.76 -15.44
C GLY A 63 -3.83 6.41 -14.46
N PHE A 64 -3.49 5.63 -13.44
CA PHE A 64 -4.34 5.34 -12.30
C PHE A 64 -4.78 6.62 -11.58
N ALA A 65 -3.84 7.53 -11.28
CA ALA A 65 -4.16 8.77 -10.56
C ALA A 65 -5.21 9.63 -11.31
N LYS A 66 -5.07 9.77 -12.63
CA LYS A 66 -6.04 10.49 -13.47
C LYS A 66 -7.40 9.78 -13.53
N ALA A 67 -7.40 8.46 -13.68
CA ALA A 67 -8.64 7.68 -13.69
C ALA A 67 -9.38 7.78 -12.36
N ARG A 68 -8.64 7.78 -11.23
CA ARG A 68 -9.20 7.91 -9.88
C ARG A 68 -9.86 9.27 -9.65
N ASP A 69 -9.19 10.37 -10.03
CA ASP A 69 -9.80 11.72 -9.97
C ASP A 69 -11.09 11.78 -10.79
N GLY A 70 -11.11 11.17 -11.98
CA GLY A 70 -12.31 11.05 -12.81
C GLY A 70 -13.45 10.25 -12.16
N LEU A 71 -13.14 9.25 -11.31
CA LEU A 71 -14.13 8.50 -10.54
C LEU A 71 -14.66 9.32 -9.35
N GLU A 72 -13.79 10.05 -8.65
CA GLU A 72 -14.16 10.87 -7.49
C GLU A 72 -15.10 12.01 -7.88
N ARG A 73 -14.90 12.63 -9.05
CA ARG A 73 -15.79 13.70 -9.56
C ARG A 73 -17.18 13.23 -10.01
N ARG A 74 -17.36 11.91 -10.22
CA ARG A 74 -18.66 11.32 -10.60
C ARG A 74 -19.49 10.90 -9.40
N LYS A 75 -18.92 10.92 -8.20
CA LYS A 75 -19.53 10.48 -6.96
C LYS A 75 -20.13 11.65 -6.20
#